data_AF-A0A7X2D417-F1
#
_entry.id   AF-A0A7X2D417-F1
#
_cell.length_a   1.000
_cell.length_b   1.000
_cell.length_c   1.000
_cell.angle_alpha   90.00
_cell.angle_beta   90.00
_cell.angle_gamma   90.00
#
_symmetry.space_group_name_H-M   'P 1'
#
loop_
_entity.id
_entity.type
_entity.pdbx_description
1 polymer ?
#
loop_
_entity_poly.entity_id
_entity_poly.type
_entity_poly.pdbx_seq_one_letter_code
_entity_poly.pdbx_strand_id
1 'polypeptide(L)'
;MPQIKQTILERDEESGLLYASTPATLRGMMEVRGIGIIPLDTTRWVAHAPVIAVIDMAPLPGAVPRMPATGTCDPLADANRHSTHTPVRVRRFVLWPFEVSAPAKVRLAAAIATGAIKPVAEEIDA
;
A
#
# COMPACT_ATOMS: atom_id res chain seq x y z
N MET A 1 17.00 1.96 21.84
CA MET A 1 16.38 0.68 21.40
C MET A 1 16.46 0.63 19.88
N PRO A 2 16.92 -0.47 19.27
CA PRO A 2 16.91 -0.58 17.81
C PRO A 2 15.46 -0.48 17.32
N GLN A 3 15.21 0.42 16.38
CA GLN A 3 13.90 0.56 15.75
C GLN A 3 13.69 -0.69 14.89
N ILE A 4 12.77 -1.56 15.29
CA ILE A 4 12.35 -2.67 14.45
C ILE A 4 11.68 -2.06 13.23
N LYS A 5 12.34 -2.09 12.07
CA LYS A 5 11.74 -1.70 10.80
C LYS A 5 10.55 -2.64 10.56
N GLN A 6 9.33 -2.12 10.54
CA GLN A 6 8.13 -2.96 10.39
C GLN A 6 7.96 -3.45 8.94
N THR A 7 8.43 -2.66 7.98
CA THR A 7 8.42 -2.95 6.55
C THR A 7 9.73 -2.48 5.94
N ILE A 8 10.28 -3.26 5.02
CA ILE A 8 11.47 -2.91 4.22
C ILE A 8 10.98 -2.59 2.81
N LEU A 9 11.38 -1.44 2.28
CA LEU A 9 11.06 -1.01 0.92
C LEU A 9 12.35 -0.95 0.11
N GLU A 10 12.35 -1.61 -1.04
CA GLU A 10 13.50 -1.71 -1.93
C GLU A 10 13.03 -1.46 -3.37
N ARG A 11 13.78 -0.64 -4.10
CA ARG A 11 13.55 -0.43 -5.53
C ARG A 11 14.43 -1.42 -6.29
N ASP A 12 13.84 -2.10 -7.25
CA ASP A 12 14.57 -2.84 -8.26
C ASP A 12 15.16 -1.85 -9.28
N GLU A 13 16.48 -1.85 -9.45
CA GLU A 13 17.18 -0.91 -10.34
C GLU A 13 16.90 -1.18 -11.82
N GLU A 14 16.63 -2.43 -12.21
CA GLU A 14 16.41 -2.82 -13.59
C GLU A 14 14.96 -2.56 -14.01
N SER A 15 13.99 -3.06 -13.23
CA SER A 15 12.57 -2.87 -13.55
C SER A 15 12.03 -1.51 -13.10
N GLY A 16 12.71 -0.84 -12.18
CA GLY A 16 12.26 0.40 -11.54
C GLY A 16 11.09 0.22 -10.57
N LEU A 17 10.62 -1.03 -10.36
CA LEU A 17 9.50 -1.34 -9.49
C LEU A 17 9.90 -1.25 -8.01
N LEU A 18 8.94 -0.83 -7.18
CA LEU A 18 9.09 -0.84 -5.74
C LEU A 18 8.60 -2.17 -5.18
N TYR A 19 9.38 -2.77 -4.29
CA TYR A 19 9.02 -3.97 -3.57
C TYR A 19 8.99 -3.72 -2.07
N ALA A 20 8.09 -4.44 -1.40
CA ALA A 20 8.00 -4.49 0.05
C ALA A 20 8.34 -5.89 0.55
N SER A 21 9.09 -5.96 1.64
CA SER A 21 9.35 -7.19 2.37
C SER A 21 9.19 -7.02 3.87
N THR A 22 8.96 -8.15 4.56
CA THR A 22 8.90 -8.20 6.02
C THR A 22 10.25 -8.69 6.59
N PRO A 23 10.73 -8.11 7.70
CA PRO A 23 11.92 -8.62 8.39
C PRO A 23 11.76 -10.08 8.78
N ALA A 24 12.88 -10.83 8.78
CA ALA A 24 12.88 -12.27 9.06
C ALA A 24 12.17 -12.64 10.36
N THR A 25 12.33 -11.82 11.40
CA THR A 25 11.73 -12.03 12.72
C THR A 25 10.23 -11.80 12.78
N LEU A 26 9.61 -11.18 11.76
CA LEU A 26 8.17 -10.86 11.70
C LEU A 26 7.42 -11.66 10.62
N ARG A 27 8.10 -12.56 9.91
CA ARG A 27 7.51 -13.35 8.82
C ARG A 27 6.37 -14.24 9.32
N GLY A 28 5.25 -14.22 8.60
CA GLY A 28 4.10 -15.06 8.91
C GLY A 28 3.43 -14.74 10.25
N MET A 29 3.65 -13.55 10.83
CA MET A 29 2.99 -13.13 12.07
C MET A 29 2.10 -11.91 11.83
N MET A 30 0.94 -11.91 12.49
CA MET A 30 0.00 -10.79 12.50
C MET A 30 -0.39 -10.45 13.94
N GLU A 31 -0.22 -9.20 14.36
CA GLU A 31 -0.81 -8.73 15.62
C GLU A 31 -2.26 -8.30 15.38
N VAL A 32 -3.17 -8.80 16.22
CA VAL A 32 -4.54 -8.30 16.30
C VAL A 32 -4.81 -7.82 17.71
N ARG A 33 -4.94 -6.50 17.88
CA ARG A 33 -5.25 -5.86 19.18
C ARG A 33 -6.53 -6.47 19.76
N GLY A 34 -6.47 -6.87 21.03
CA GLY A 34 -7.58 -7.55 21.72
C GLY A 34 -7.64 -9.07 21.51
N ILE A 35 -6.80 -9.63 20.63
CA ILE A 35 -6.69 -11.08 20.39
C ILE A 35 -5.27 -11.58 20.70
N GLY A 36 -4.23 -10.92 20.17
CA GLY A 36 -2.82 -11.29 20.34
C GLY A 36 -2.07 -11.45 19.02
N ILE A 37 -0.94 -12.18 19.05
CA ILE A 37 -0.15 -12.51 17.85
C ILE A 37 -0.70 -13.80 17.24
N ILE A 38 -1.03 -13.75 15.96
CA ILE A 38 -1.59 -14.85 15.17
C ILE A 38 -0.54 -15.32 14.15
N PRO A 39 -0.15 -16.60 14.15
CA PRO A 39 0.67 -17.18 13.09
C PRO A 39 -0.18 -17.39 11.82
N LEU A 40 0.36 -17.05 10.67
CA LEU A 40 -0.22 -17.24 9.35
C LEU A 40 0.45 -18.44 8.68
N ASP A 41 -0.35 -19.33 8.10
CA ASP A 41 0.18 -20.41 7.26
C ASP A 41 0.80 -19.84 5.97
N THR A 42 1.70 -20.59 5.34
CA THR A 42 2.46 -20.14 4.16
C THR A 42 1.62 -19.90 2.91
N THR A 43 0.34 -20.27 2.88
CA THR A 43 -0.58 -19.91 1.78
C THR A 43 -1.20 -18.51 1.97
N ARG A 44 -1.04 -17.91 3.16
CA ARG A 44 -1.66 -16.63 3.54
C ARG A 44 -0.70 -15.45 3.54
N TRP A 45 0.59 -15.67 3.33
CA TRP A 45 1.57 -14.59 3.29
C TRP A 45 2.68 -14.85 2.27
N VAL A 46 3.32 -13.78 1.82
CA VAL A 46 4.52 -13.81 0.99
C VAL A 46 5.60 -12.94 1.63
N ALA A 47 6.87 -13.34 1.49
CA ALA A 47 7.98 -12.61 2.09
C ALA A 47 8.31 -11.30 1.38
N HIS A 48 7.92 -11.19 0.11
CA HIS A 48 8.28 -10.12 -0.81
C HIS A 48 7.16 -9.94 -1.84
N ALA A 49 6.75 -8.70 -2.09
CA ALA A 49 5.70 -8.37 -3.05
C ALA A 49 5.91 -6.99 -3.68
N PRO A 50 5.51 -6.78 -4.96
CA PRO A 50 5.55 -5.46 -5.57
C PRO A 50 4.53 -4.52 -4.90
N VAL A 51 4.93 -3.26 -4.71
CA VAL A 51 4.09 -2.20 -4.15
C VAL A 51 3.37 -1.51 -5.30
N ILE A 52 2.12 -1.90 -5.53
CA ILE A 52 1.31 -1.39 -6.65
C ILE A 52 0.43 -0.19 -6.26
N ALA A 53 0.10 -0.05 -4.99
CA ALA A 53 -0.76 1.01 -4.47
C ALA A 53 -0.44 1.35 -3.01
N VAL A 54 -0.71 2.59 -2.63
CA VAL A 54 -0.80 3.05 -1.24
C VAL A 54 -2.24 3.46 -0.97
N ILE A 55 -2.77 3.02 0.16
CA ILE A 55 -4.11 3.37 0.62
C ILE A 55 -3.97 4.16 1.93
N ASP A 56 -4.25 5.45 1.86
CA ASP A 56 -4.30 6.28 3.05
C ASP A 56 -5.62 6.10 3.78
N MET A 57 -5.51 5.83 5.07
CA MET A 57 -6.64 5.77 5.97
C MET A 57 -6.99 7.17 6.44
N ALA A 58 -8.06 7.74 5.88
CA ALA A 58 -8.59 9.02 6.31
C ALA A 58 -9.05 8.93 7.78
N PRO A 59 -8.80 9.96 8.62
CA PRO A 59 -9.17 9.92 10.03
C PRO A 59 -10.68 10.05 10.25
N LEU A 60 -11.38 10.71 9.32
CA LEU A 60 -12.81 10.99 9.40
C LEU A 60 -13.48 10.69 8.04
N PRO A 61 -14.76 10.27 8.02
CA PRO A 61 -15.46 9.96 6.77
C PRO A 61 -15.53 11.15 5.82
N GLY A 62 -15.71 12.36 6.35
CA GLY A 62 -15.77 13.60 5.56
C GLY A 62 -14.44 14.02 4.92
N ALA A 63 -13.33 13.38 5.29
CA ALA A 63 -12.02 13.66 4.71
C ALA A 63 -11.75 12.88 3.40
N VAL A 64 -12.64 11.95 3.03
CA VAL A 64 -12.56 11.26 1.74
C VAL A 64 -13.21 12.12 0.64
N PRO A 65 -12.48 12.53 -0.41
CA PRO A 65 -13.06 13.32 -1.50
C PRO A 65 -14.15 12.54 -2.24
N ARG A 66 -15.27 13.20 -2.56
CA ARG A 66 -16.35 12.58 -3.37
C ARG A 66 -15.91 12.33 -4.82
N MET A 67 -15.11 13.24 -5.37
CA MET A 67 -14.49 13.15 -6.69
C MET A 67 -12.97 13.18 -6.50
N PRO A 68 -12.33 12.03 -6.22
CA PRO A 68 -10.89 12.00 -6.00
C PRO A 68 -10.15 12.24 -7.32
N ALA A 69 -9.11 13.07 -7.28
CA ALA A 69 -8.16 13.17 -8.38
C ALA A 69 -7.34 11.87 -8.47
N THR A 70 -6.82 11.56 -9.65
CA THR A 70 -5.83 10.49 -9.85
C THR A 70 -4.55 10.83 -9.08
N GLY A 71 -4.36 10.19 -7.94
CA GLY A 71 -3.22 10.40 -7.05
C GLY A 71 -2.10 9.41 -7.29
N THR A 72 -0.86 9.90 -7.23
CA THR A 72 0.34 9.05 -7.09
C THR A 72 1.18 9.56 -5.93
N CYS A 73 1.90 8.68 -5.25
CA CYS A 73 2.90 9.03 -4.24
C CYS A 73 4.21 8.30 -4.46
N ASP A 74 5.22 8.69 -3.67
CA ASP A 74 6.51 8.04 -3.59
C ASP A 74 6.73 7.48 -2.18
N PRO A 75 6.50 6.17 -1.97
CA PRO A 75 6.62 5.58 -0.65
C PRO A 75 8.04 5.61 -0.08
N LEU A 76 9.08 5.65 -0.92
CA LEU A 76 10.47 5.71 -0.45
C LEU A 76 10.79 7.11 0.07
N ALA A 77 10.35 8.16 -0.64
CA ALA A 77 10.46 9.54 -0.18
C ALA A 77 9.66 9.76 1.11
N ASP A 78 8.45 9.21 1.20
CA ASP A 78 7.59 9.35 2.37
C ASP A 78 8.17 8.63 3.60
N ALA A 79 8.76 7.44 3.41
CA ALA A 79 9.39 6.66 4.48
C ALA A 79 10.76 7.22 4.90
N ASN A 80 11.49 7.86 3.99
CA ASN A 80 12.80 8.44 4.25
C ASN A 80 12.99 9.77 3.49
N ARG A 81 12.55 10.86 4.12
CA ARG A 81 12.58 12.23 3.55
C ARG A 81 13.96 12.76 3.15
N HIS A 82 15.03 12.12 3.61
CA HIS A 82 16.41 12.49 3.29
C HIS A 82 17.06 11.54 2.27
N SER A 83 16.30 10.59 1.73
CA SER A 83 16.83 9.64 0.74
C SER A 83 17.00 10.32 -0.62
N THR A 84 18.24 10.39 -1.10
CA THR A 84 18.55 10.68 -2.50
C THR A 84 18.23 9.43 -3.32
N HIS A 85 17.06 9.37 -3.93
CA HIS A 85 16.64 8.25 -4.80
C HIS A 85 15.89 8.78 -6.02
N THR A 86 15.85 7.97 -7.08
CA THR A 86 14.97 8.23 -8.21
C THR A 86 13.53 8.04 -7.77
N PRO A 87 12.63 9.03 -8.00
CA PRO A 87 11.27 8.92 -7.51
C PRO A 87 10.52 7.71 -8.10
N VAL A 88 9.80 6.98 -7.26
CA VAL A 88 8.90 5.91 -7.72
C VAL A 88 7.46 6.38 -7.60
N ARG A 89 6.67 6.21 -8.66
CA ARG A 89 5.26 6.62 -8.67
C ARG A 89 4.38 5.40 -8.44
N VAL A 90 3.76 5.34 -7.28
CA VAL A 90 2.78 4.32 -6.90
C VAL A 90 1.40 4.98 -6.84
N ARG A 91 0.34 4.30 -7.26
CA ARG A 91 -1.02 4.84 -7.17
C ARG A 91 -1.42 5.06 -5.71
N ARG A 92 -2.04 6.21 -5.44
CA ARG A 92 -2.49 6.60 -4.11
C ARG A 92 -4.00 6.71 -4.07
N PHE A 93 -4.61 6.00 -3.13
CA PHE A 93 -6.04 6.04 -2.85
C PHE A 93 -6.26 6.52 -1.42
N VAL A 94 -7.39 7.17 -1.17
CA VAL A 94 -7.80 7.62 0.17
C VAL A 94 -9.12 6.95 0.52
N LEU A 95 -9.18 6.27 1.66
CA LEU A 95 -10.37 5.56 2.14
C LEU A 95 -10.58 5.83 3.63
N TRP A 96 -11.84 5.87 4.08
CA TRP A 96 -12.12 5.85 5.52
C TRP A 96 -12.21 4.38 5.96
N PRO A 97 -11.33 3.88 6.84
CA PRO A 97 -11.18 2.44 7.06
C PRO A 97 -12.37 1.79 7.79
N PHE A 98 -13.22 2.60 8.44
CA PHE A 98 -14.32 2.09 9.27
C PHE A 98 -15.68 2.05 8.56
N GLU A 99 -15.74 2.31 7.24
CA GLU A 99 -16.95 2.03 6.48
C GLU A 99 -17.08 0.54 6.15
N VAL A 100 -18.32 0.05 6.08
CA VAL A 100 -18.62 -1.36 5.74
C VAL A 100 -18.00 -1.78 4.39
N SER A 101 -17.91 -0.85 3.46
CA SER A 101 -17.39 -1.12 2.12
C SER A 101 -15.85 -1.08 2.01
N ALA A 102 -15.12 -0.75 3.08
CA ALA A 102 -13.67 -0.55 3.03
C ALA A 102 -12.91 -1.77 2.46
N PRO A 103 -13.16 -3.01 2.88
CA PRO A 103 -12.47 -4.18 2.30
C PRO A 103 -12.74 -4.35 0.81
N ALA A 104 -13.95 -4.06 0.34
CA ALA A 104 -14.30 -4.12 -1.08
C ALA A 104 -13.58 -3.03 -1.89
N LYS A 105 -13.50 -1.81 -1.34
CA LYS A 105 -12.74 -0.72 -1.97
C LYS A 105 -11.24 -0.99 -2.03
N VAL A 106 -10.66 -1.65 -1.02
CA VAL A 106 -9.26 -2.10 -1.06
C VAL A 106 -9.01 -3.09 -2.20
N ARG A 107 -9.90 -4.07 -2.39
CA ARG A 107 -9.81 -5.02 -3.52
C ARG A 107 -9.95 -4.31 -4.87
N LEU A 108 -10.87 -3.36 -4.97
CA LEU A 108 -11.05 -2.55 -6.18
C LEU A 108 -9.81 -1.70 -6.49
N ALA A 109 -9.22 -1.07 -5.48
CA ALA A 109 -7.99 -0.29 -5.63
C ALA A 109 -6.82 -1.17 -6.12
N ALA A 110 -6.69 -2.40 -5.60
CA ALA A 110 -5.70 -3.36 -6.10
C ALA A 110 -5.96 -3.74 -7.56
N ALA A 111 -7.21 -4.03 -7.93
CA ALA A 111 -7.58 -4.33 -9.32
C ALA A 111 -7.27 -3.16 -10.27
N ILE A 112 -7.55 -1.92 -9.86
CA ILE A 112 -7.20 -0.71 -10.62
C ILE A 112 -5.68 -0.56 -10.75
N ALA A 113 -4.94 -0.76 -9.68
CA ALA A 113 -3.49 -0.63 -9.67
C ALA A 113 -2.78 -1.69 -10.53
N THR A 114 -3.36 -2.88 -10.66
CA THR A 114 -2.88 -3.92 -11.59
C THR A 114 -3.37 -3.73 -13.04
N GLY A 115 -4.22 -2.73 -13.31
CA GLY A 115 -4.81 -2.50 -14.63
C GLY A 115 -5.94 -3.46 -15.00
N ALA A 116 -6.39 -4.33 -14.09
CA ALA A 116 -7.52 -5.23 -14.30
C ALA A 116 -8.86 -4.48 -14.41
N ILE A 117 -8.94 -3.29 -13.80
CA ILE A 117 -10.08 -2.37 -13.90
C ILE A 117 -9.56 -0.99 -14.27
N LYS A 118 -10.20 -0.30 -15.22
CA LYS A 118 -9.86 1.07 -15.60
C LYS A 118 -10.95 2.05 -15.13
N PRO A 119 -10.61 3.11 -14.38
CA PRO A 119 -11.57 4.16 -14.04
C PRO A 119 -11.95 4.97 -15.28
N VAL A 120 -13.24 5.31 -15.42
CA VAL A 120 -13.75 6.12 -16.54
C VAL A 120 -13.05 7.47 -16.66
N ALA A 121 -12.67 8.08 -15.54
CA ALA A 121 -11.95 9.35 -15.52
C ALA A 121 -10.57 9.29 -16.23
N GLU A 122 -9.99 8.11 -16.40
CA GLU A 122 -8.70 7.92 -17.08
C GLU A 122 -8.87 7.58 -18.57
N GLU A 123 -10.09 7.36 -19.05
CA GLU A 123 -10.38 7.09 -20.47
C GLU A 123 -10.67 8.37 -21.27
N ILE A 124 -10.98 9.48 -20.62
CA ILE A 124 -11.31 10.76 -21.28
C ILE A 124 -10.04 11.55 -21.64
N ASP A 125 -8.91 11.25 -20.98
CA ASP A 125 -7.61 11.90 -21.17
C ASP A 125 -6.61 11.07 -22.02
N ALA A 126 -7.05 9.95 -22.62
CA ALA A 126 -6.24 9.03 -23.43
C ALA A 126 -6.63 9.08 -24.92
#